data_AF-A0A0E0J675-F1
#
_entry.id   AF-A0A0E0J675-F1
#
_cell.length_a   1.000
_cell.length_b   1.000
_cell.length_c   1.000
_cell.angle_alpha   90.00
_cell.angle_beta   90.00
_cell.angle_gamma   90.00
#
_symmetry.space_group_name_H-M   'P 1'
#
loop_
_entity.id
_entity.type
_entity.pdbx_description
1 polymer ?
#
loop_
_entity_poly.entity_id
_entity_poly.type
_entity_poly.pdbx_seq_one_letter_code
_entity_poly.pdbx_strand_id
1 'polypeptide(L)'
;MFWLQAFVSEYAVWRSDAGRGSLLASLAEAAFLTGLEKNSDVVQMASYAPLFVNNNDQTWNPDAIVFNSWQQYGTPSYWMQTLFRESSGAMFHPITITSSYSGSLAASAITWQDSENSFLRIINFGSDPVSLTISATGLQARVNALGSTATVITSSNVMDENSFSNPNKVVPVKSQLSNAAEQMQVTLAPHSFSSFDLALAQSKLVAEM
;
A
#
# COMPACT_ATOMS: atom_id res chain seq x y z
N MET A 1 -26.56 -0.41 -19.55
CA MET A 1 -26.78 0.71 -18.61
C MET A 1 -25.42 1.31 -18.35
N PHE A 2 -25.13 2.51 -18.86
CA PHE A 2 -23.84 3.17 -18.65
C PHE A 2 -23.87 3.82 -17.27
N TRP A 3 -23.20 3.21 -16.29
CA TRP A 3 -23.00 3.84 -15.01
C TRP A 3 -21.96 4.95 -15.15
N LEU A 4 -22.22 6.11 -14.55
CA LEU A 4 -21.25 7.19 -14.47
C LEU A 4 -20.08 6.71 -13.58
N GLN A 5 -18.88 6.66 -14.15
CA GLN A 5 -17.67 6.30 -13.42
C GLN A 5 -17.06 7.54 -12.77
N ALA A 6 -16.57 7.41 -11.54
CA ALA A 6 -15.95 8.48 -10.79
C ALA A 6 -14.44 8.53 -10.99
N PHE A 7 -13.90 9.74 -11.04
CA PHE A 7 -12.46 10.03 -10.95
C PHE A 7 -12.22 10.87 -9.71
N VAL A 8 -11.43 10.34 -8.76
CA VAL A 8 -10.89 11.11 -7.65
C VAL A 8 -9.70 11.91 -8.18
N SER A 9 -9.99 13.08 -8.78
CA SER A 9 -8.99 13.85 -9.53
C SER A 9 -7.87 14.43 -8.69
N GLU A 10 -8.10 14.65 -7.40
CA GLU A 10 -7.10 15.11 -6.44
C GLU A 10 -7.40 14.51 -5.07
N TYR A 11 -6.35 14.01 -4.41
CA TYR A 11 -6.37 13.74 -2.97
C TYR A 11 -4.97 13.92 -2.38
N ALA A 12 -4.94 14.44 -1.16
CA ALA A 12 -3.79 14.46 -0.27
C ALA A 12 -4.29 14.80 1.14
N VAL A 13 -3.65 14.25 2.17
CA VAL A 13 -3.74 14.83 3.51
C VAL A 13 -2.97 16.15 3.50
N TRP A 14 -3.55 17.19 4.08
CA TRP A 14 -2.99 18.55 4.08
C TRP A 14 -3.11 19.17 5.47
N ARG A 15 -2.45 20.32 5.67
CA ARG A 15 -2.38 21.06 6.96
C ARG A 15 -1.56 20.34 8.05
N SER A 16 -1.98 20.44 9.31
CA SER A 16 -1.20 20.00 10.48
C SER A 16 -0.79 18.54 10.40
N ASP A 17 -1.69 17.68 9.93
CA ASP A 17 -1.49 16.23 9.93
C ASP A 17 -0.52 15.80 8.84
N ALA A 18 -0.37 16.63 7.80
CA ALA A 18 0.50 16.36 6.68
C ALA A 18 1.99 16.50 7.00
N GLY A 19 2.35 17.40 7.93
CA GLY A 19 3.74 17.83 8.03
C GLY A 19 4.24 18.29 6.65
N ARG A 20 5.46 17.94 6.23
CA ARG A 20 5.96 18.06 4.84
C ARG A 20 5.80 16.78 4.02
N GLY A 21 4.84 15.94 4.38
CA GLY A 21 4.70 14.56 3.92
C GLY A 21 5.15 13.62 5.04
N SER A 22 4.27 13.43 6.01
CA SER A 22 4.48 12.58 7.19
C SER A 22 4.08 11.13 6.94
N LEU A 23 4.55 10.22 7.79
CA LEU A 23 4.03 8.85 7.84
C LEU A 23 2.52 8.85 8.13
N LEU A 24 2.02 9.72 9.02
CA LEU A 24 0.60 9.84 9.35
C LEU A 24 -0.25 10.07 8.11
N ALA A 25 0.13 11.06 7.30
CA ALA A 25 -0.53 11.38 6.03
C ALA A 25 -0.55 10.18 5.10
N SER A 26 0.61 9.53 4.93
CA SER A 26 0.75 8.36 4.08
C SER A 26 -0.15 7.19 4.49
N LEU A 27 -0.31 6.93 5.80
CA LEU A 27 -1.18 5.85 6.28
C LEU A 27 -2.66 6.17 6.06
N ALA A 28 -3.07 7.43 6.29
CA ALA A 28 -4.45 7.86 6.05
C ALA A 28 -4.81 7.78 4.56
N GLU A 29 -3.91 8.23 3.68
CA GLU A 29 -4.05 8.14 2.24
C GLU A 29 -4.08 6.68 1.75
N ALA A 30 -3.31 5.79 2.37
CA ALA A 30 -3.35 4.37 2.06
C ALA A 30 -4.71 3.73 2.38
N ALA A 31 -5.32 4.02 3.53
CA ALA A 31 -6.66 3.50 3.80
C ALA A 31 -7.73 4.13 2.91
N PHE A 32 -7.55 5.40 2.55
CA PHE A 32 -8.42 6.02 1.55
C PHE A 32 -8.34 5.26 0.22
N LEU A 33 -7.13 4.96 -0.27
CA LEU A 33 -6.93 4.16 -1.48
C LEU A 33 -7.48 2.73 -1.37
N THR A 34 -7.32 2.06 -0.23
CA THR A 34 -7.97 0.77 0.07
C THR A 34 -9.49 0.86 -0.08
N GLY A 35 -10.08 1.98 0.37
CA GLY A 35 -11.49 2.29 0.14
C GLY A 35 -11.82 2.43 -1.34
N LEU A 36 -10.98 3.08 -2.14
CA LEU A 36 -11.18 3.19 -3.58
C LEU A 36 -11.09 1.83 -4.29
N GLU A 37 -10.13 0.96 -3.91
CA GLU A 37 -10.03 -0.39 -4.46
C GLU A 37 -11.30 -1.21 -4.20
N LYS A 38 -11.86 -1.10 -3.00
CA LYS A 38 -13.12 -1.75 -2.63
C LYS A 38 -14.32 -1.25 -3.43
N ASN A 39 -14.28 0.00 -3.92
CA ASN A 39 -15.33 0.63 -4.72
C ASN A 39 -14.89 0.81 -6.19
N SER A 40 -14.00 -0.05 -6.68
CA SER A 40 -13.44 0.01 -8.03
C SER A 40 -14.45 -0.31 -9.14
N ASP A 41 -15.63 -0.81 -8.78
CA ASP A 41 -16.79 -0.95 -9.66
C ASP A 41 -17.34 0.42 -10.11
N VAL A 42 -17.15 1.47 -9.30
CA VAL A 42 -17.60 2.85 -9.60
C VAL A 42 -16.47 3.86 -9.70
N VAL A 43 -15.34 3.68 -9.00
CA VAL A 43 -14.15 4.56 -9.07
C VAL A 43 -13.11 3.96 -10.01
N GLN A 44 -12.82 4.64 -11.12
CA GLN A 44 -11.89 4.12 -12.14
C GLN A 44 -10.49 4.73 -12.07
N MET A 45 -10.38 5.93 -11.48
CA MET A 45 -9.14 6.68 -11.45
C MET A 45 -9.02 7.42 -10.12
N ALA A 46 -7.77 7.58 -9.67
CA ALA A 46 -7.40 8.43 -8.55
C ALA A 46 -6.05 9.08 -8.84
N SER A 47 -5.87 10.34 -8.43
CA SER A 47 -4.61 11.05 -8.60
C SER A 47 -4.22 11.77 -7.32
N TYR A 48 -3.03 11.45 -6.81
CA TYR A 48 -2.43 12.24 -5.75
C TYR A 48 -2.09 13.63 -6.29
N ALA A 49 -2.36 14.68 -5.51
CA ALA A 49 -2.01 16.04 -5.92
C ALA A 49 -1.55 16.90 -4.75
N PRO A 50 -0.47 17.68 -4.92
CA PRO A 50 0.37 17.81 -6.12
C PRO A 50 1.57 16.82 -6.15
N LEU A 51 2.11 16.56 -7.35
CA LEU A 51 3.15 15.55 -7.56
C LEU A 51 4.57 16.05 -7.25
N PHE A 52 4.88 17.28 -7.65
CA PHE A 52 6.24 17.82 -7.61
C PHE A 52 6.27 19.22 -7.00
N VAL A 53 7.24 19.46 -6.13
CA VAL A 53 7.54 20.80 -5.63
C VAL A 53 9.03 21.10 -5.62
N ASN A 54 9.38 22.29 -6.10
CA ASN A 54 10.70 22.85 -5.89
C ASN A 54 10.75 23.43 -4.47
N ASN A 55 11.63 22.90 -3.62
CA ASN A 55 11.76 23.35 -2.23
C ASN A 55 12.10 24.85 -2.10
N ASN A 56 12.64 25.48 -3.15
CA ASN A 56 12.96 26.91 -3.15
C ASN A 56 11.76 27.81 -3.51
N ASP A 57 10.64 27.23 -3.96
CA ASP A 57 9.44 27.96 -4.40
C ASP A 57 8.16 27.18 -4.01
N GLN A 58 8.06 26.83 -2.73
CA GLN A 58 6.97 26.01 -2.21
C GLN A 58 5.75 26.88 -1.83
N THR A 59 4.66 26.76 -2.58
CA THR A 59 3.38 27.47 -2.34
C THR A 59 2.26 26.58 -1.81
N TRP A 60 2.41 25.25 -1.92
CA TRP A 60 1.51 24.23 -1.37
C TRP A 60 2.30 23.20 -0.57
N ASN A 61 1.64 22.50 0.34
CA ASN A 61 2.27 21.46 1.15
C ASN A 61 1.21 20.45 1.68
N PRO A 62 1.44 19.13 1.58
CA PRO A 62 2.63 18.46 1.05
C PRO A 62 2.55 18.18 -0.45
N ASP A 63 3.67 17.71 -1.01
CA ASP A 63 3.78 17.19 -2.38
C ASP A 63 4.46 15.81 -2.33
N ALA A 64 4.23 14.97 -3.33
CA ALA A 64 4.79 13.62 -3.34
C ALA A 64 6.32 13.62 -3.50
N ILE A 65 6.86 14.44 -4.39
CA ILE A 65 8.29 14.50 -4.71
C ILE A 65 8.81 15.93 -4.51
N VAL A 66 9.77 16.07 -3.62
CA VAL A 66 10.41 17.35 -3.31
C VAL A 66 11.79 17.38 -3.97
N PHE A 67 12.10 18.45 -4.69
CA PHE A 67 13.36 18.60 -5.40
C PHE A 67 13.96 20.01 -5.26
N ASN A 68 15.24 20.13 -5.58
CA ASN A 68 15.92 21.40 -5.84
C ASN A 68 16.80 21.23 -7.10
N SER A 69 17.73 22.15 -7.36
CA SER A 69 18.55 22.12 -8.57
C SER A 69 19.49 20.91 -8.75
N TRP A 70 19.72 20.07 -7.73
CA TRP A 70 20.71 18.98 -7.78
C TRP A 70 20.32 17.69 -7.05
N GLN A 71 19.19 17.66 -6.33
CA GLN A 71 18.73 16.49 -5.59
C GLN A 71 17.20 16.46 -5.46
N GLN A 72 16.67 15.28 -5.15
CA GLN A 72 15.26 15.05 -4.87
C GLN A 72 15.07 13.96 -3.82
N TYR A 73 13.90 13.96 -3.17
CA TYR A 73 13.42 12.85 -2.35
C TYR A 73 11.91 12.65 -2.54
N GLY A 74 11.46 11.41 -2.34
CA GLY A 74 10.04 11.09 -2.24
C GLY A 74 9.57 11.14 -0.80
N THR A 75 8.40 11.71 -0.55
CA THR A 75 7.74 11.68 0.76
C THR A 75 7.23 10.26 1.07
N PRO A 76 6.86 9.94 2.33
CA PRO A 76 6.15 8.71 2.67
C PRO A 76 4.93 8.48 1.77
N SER A 77 4.17 9.55 1.46
CA SER A 77 3.05 9.48 0.51
C SER A 77 3.50 9.00 -0.87
N TYR A 78 4.58 9.53 -1.45
CA TYR A 78 5.14 9.02 -2.71
C TYR A 78 5.45 7.52 -2.64
N TRP A 79 6.14 7.09 -1.58
CA TRP A 79 6.52 5.69 -1.43
C TRP A 79 5.31 4.77 -1.27
N MET A 80 4.29 5.21 -0.53
CA MET A 80 3.03 4.50 -0.41
C MET A 80 2.31 4.36 -1.75
N GLN A 81 2.27 5.41 -2.59
CA GLN A 81 1.71 5.31 -3.95
C GLN A 81 2.37 4.20 -4.75
N THR A 82 3.67 3.96 -4.57
CA THR A 82 4.38 2.90 -5.30
C THR A 82 3.84 1.50 -5.01
N LEU A 83 3.24 1.29 -3.84
CA LEU A 83 2.64 0.02 -3.43
C LEU A 83 1.23 -0.18 -4.00
N PHE A 84 0.60 0.86 -4.56
CA PHE A 84 -0.70 0.81 -5.23
C PHE A 84 -0.59 0.81 -6.77
N ARG A 85 0.62 0.73 -7.34
CA ARG A 85 0.81 0.68 -8.81
C ARG A 85 0.05 -0.47 -9.47
N GLU A 86 0.02 -1.62 -8.80
CA GLU A 86 -0.64 -2.83 -9.28
C GLU A 86 -2.17 -2.79 -9.19
N SER A 87 -2.75 -1.73 -8.62
CA SER A 87 -4.21 -1.58 -8.50
C SER A 87 -4.88 -1.31 -9.86
N SER A 88 -4.17 -0.68 -10.80
CA SER A 88 -4.71 -0.41 -12.12
C SER A 88 -4.85 -1.70 -12.93
N GLY A 89 -6.08 -2.04 -13.30
CA GLY A 89 -6.38 -3.28 -14.03
C GLY A 89 -6.44 -4.55 -13.17
N ALA A 90 -6.28 -4.44 -11.85
CA ALA A 90 -6.42 -5.58 -10.96
C ALA A 90 -7.87 -5.90 -10.59
N MET A 91 -8.10 -7.16 -10.24
CA MET A 91 -9.36 -7.63 -9.69
C MET A 91 -9.32 -7.54 -8.16
N PHE A 92 -10.30 -6.87 -7.58
CA PHE A 92 -10.49 -6.81 -6.12
C PHE A 92 -11.13 -8.09 -5.58
N HIS A 93 -10.66 -8.55 -4.42
CA HIS A 93 -11.18 -9.73 -3.72
C HIS A 93 -11.81 -9.35 -2.37
N PRO A 94 -12.96 -9.94 -2.01
CA PRO A 94 -13.59 -9.70 -0.71
C PRO A 94 -12.68 -10.03 0.47
N ILE A 95 -12.66 -9.15 1.47
CA ILE A 95 -11.91 -9.34 2.72
C ILE A 95 -12.84 -9.21 3.92
N THR A 96 -12.61 -10.06 4.91
CA THR A 96 -13.23 -10.00 6.24
C THR A 96 -12.13 -9.85 7.28
N ILE A 97 -12.21 -8.82 8.12
CA ILE A 97 -11.31 -8.63 9.28
C ILE A 97 -12.07 -8.99 10.54
N THR A 98 -11.75 -10.12 11.14
CA THR A 98 -12.32 -10.56 12.44
C THR A 98 -11.29 -10.31 13.53
N SER A 99 -11.30 -9.12 14.11
CA SER A 99 -10.33 -8.71 15.13
C SER A 99 -10.90 -7.63 16.05
N SER A 100 -10.48 -7.61 17.32
CA SER A 100 -10.73 -6.50 18.25
C SER A 100 -10.10 -5.18 17.78
N TYR A 101 -9.11 -5.25 16.89
CA TYR A 101 -8.43 -4.11 16.28
C TYR A 101 -9.06 -3.66 14.96
N SER A 102 -10.21 -4.21 14.56
CA SER A 102 -10.84 -3.93 13.25
C SER A 102 -11.11 -2.45 13.00
N GLY A 103 -11.38 -1.64 14.05
CA GLY A 103 -11.53 -0.19 13.92
C GLY A 103 -10.24 0.57 13.60
N SER A 104 -9.08 -0.07 13.79
CA SER A 104 -7.74 0.50 13.54
C SER A 104 -7.04 -0.14 12.34
N LEU A 105 -7.73 -0.99 11.58
CA LEU A 105 -7.18 -1.69 10.42
C LEU A 105 -7.96 -1.34 9.15
N ALA A 106 -7.24 -1.17 8.05
CA ALA A 106 -7.81 -1.18 6.71
C ALA A 106 -7.08 -2.22 5.86
N ALA A 107 -7.79 -2.95 5.00
CA ALA A 107 -7.16 -3.96 4.15
C ALA A 107 -7.81 -4.05 2.77
N SER A 108 -6.99 -4.35 1.75
CA SER A 108 -7.40 -4.69 0.40
C SER A 108 -6.62 -5.91 -0.11
N ALA A 109 -7.24 -6.70 -0.97
CA ALA A 109 -6.65 -7.85 -1.61
C ALA A 109 -6.97 -7.77 -3.09
N ILE A 110 -5.94 -7.81 -3.93
CA ILE A 110 -6.09 -7.70 -5.37
C ILE A 110 -5.25 -8.77 -6.07
N THR A 111 -5.67 -9.17 -7.25
CA THR A 111 -4.85 -9.96 -8.19
C THR A 111 -4.77 -9.24 -9.51
N TRP A 112 -3.57 -9.14 -10.07
CA TRP A 112 -3.40 -8.60 -11.41
C TRP A 112 -3.57 -9.72 -12.46
N GLN A 113 -4.40 -9.50 -13.47
CA GLN A 113 -4.92 -10.56 -14.36
C GLN A 113 -3.85 -11.40 -15.05
N ASP A 114 -2.71 -10.81 -15.42
CA ASP A 114 -1.62 -11.52 -16.10
C ASP A 114 -0.45 -11.87 -15.16
N SER A 115 -0.59 -11.68 -13.84
CA SER A 115 0.43 -12.07 -12.87
C SER A 115 0.02 -13.29 -12.06
N GLU A 116 0.99 -14.14 -11.78
CA GLU A 116 0.87 -15.21 -10.78
C GLU A 116 0.95 -14.66 -9.33
N ASN A 117 0.70 -13.36 -9.12
CA ASN A 117 0.85 -12.68 -7.83
C ASN A 117 -0.49 -12.17 -7.29
N SER A 118 -0.70 -12.42 -6.00
CA SER A 118 -1.78 -11.80 -5.22
C SER A 118 -1.18 -10.80 -4.25
N PHE A 119 -1.75 -9.60 -4.17
CA PHE A 119 -1.30 -8.55 -3.28
C PHE A 119 -2.32 -8.36 -2.16
N LEU A 120 -1.89 -8.54 -0.92
CA LEU A 120 -2.67 -8.24 0.27
C LEU A 120 -2.03 -7.05 0.97
N ARG A 121 -2.76 -5.94 1.07
CA ARG A 121 -2.31 -4.73 1.76
C ARG A 121 -3.08 -4.60 3.07
N ILE A 122 -2.38 -4.33 4.16
CA ILE A 122 -2.97 -4.07 5.46
C ILE A 122 -2.31 -2.83 6.08
N ILE A 123 -3.15 -1.88 6.49
CA ILE A 123 -2.76 -0.66 7.18
C ILE A 123 -3.13 -0.83 8.65
N ASN A 124 -2.17 -0.61 9.55
CA ASN A 124 -2.39 -0.53 10.99
C ASN A 124 -2.25 0.93 11.46
N PHE A 125 -3.37 1.54 11.84
CA PHE A 125 -3.42 2.89 12.42
C PHE A 125 -3.11 2.93 13.90
N GLY A 126 -3.15 1.77 14.56
CA GLY A 126 -2.97 1.67 16.01
C GLY A 126 -1.52 1.91 16.44
N SER A 127 -1.38 2.34 17.69
CA SER A 127 -0.10 2.46 18.38
C SER A 127 0.49 1.13 18.85
N ASP A 128 -0.28 0.04 18.74
CA ASP A 128 0.13 -1.28 19.19
C ASP A 128 0.42 -2.21 18.01
N PRO A 129 1.40 -3.13 18.15
CA PRO A 129 1.57 -4.22 17.20
C PRO A 129 0.32 -5.10 17.16
N VAL A 130 -0.06 -5.56 15.96
CA VAL A 130 -1.24 -6.42 15.78
C VAL A 130 -0.81 -7.74 15.14
N SER A 131 -0.97 -8.85 15.87
CA SER A 131 -0.77 -10.19 15.33
C SER A 131 -2.05 -10.72 14.70
N LEU A 132 -1.98 -11.13 13.44
CA LEU A 132 -3.11 -11.62 12.66
C LEU A 132 -2.79 -12.99 12.07
N THR A 133 -3.83 -13.81 11.90
CA THR A 133 -3.79 -14.95 10.99
C THR A 133 -4.45 -14.54 9.69
N ILE A 134 -3.68 -14.52 8.61
CA ILE A 134 -4.19 -14.32 7.25
C ILE A 134 -4.59 -15.69 6.71
N SER A 135 -5.77 -15.79 6.12
CA SER A 135 -6.26 -16.99 5.44
C SER A 135 -6.81 -16.62 4.07
N ALA A 136 -6.16 -17.11 3.02
CA ALA A 136 -6.56 -16.93 1.63
C ALA A 136 -7.21 -18.22 1.12
N THR A 137 -8.38 -18.08 0.48
CA THR A 137 -9.12 -19.19 -0.12
C THR A 137 -9.42 -18.87 -1.58
N GLY A 138 -9.69 -19.89 -2.39
CA GLY A 138 -10.01 -19.70 -3.82
C GLY A 138 -8.82 -19.32 -4.71
N LEU A 139 -7.58 -19.48 -4.23
CA LEU A 139 -6.38 -19.27 -5.05
C LEU A 139 -6.32 -20.31 -6.18
N GLN A 140 -5.86 -19.88 -7.37
CA GLN A 140 -5.76 -20.75 -8.55
C GLN A 140 -4.63 -21.79 -8.43
N ALA A 141 -3.63 -21.53 -7.58
CA ALA A 141 -2.56 -22.45 -7.25
C ALA A 141 -2.09 -22.24 -5.80
N ARG A 142 -1.18 -23.10 -5.35
CA ARG A 142 -0.61 -23.03 -3.99
C ARG A 142 0.30 -21.82 -3.83
N VAL A 143 0.39 -21.28 -2.62
CA VAL A 143 1.34 -20.19 -2.32
C VAL A 143 2.77 -20.71 -2.36
N ASN A 144 3.64 -20.03 -3.10
CA ASN A 144 5.08 -20.27 -3.15
C ASN A 144 5.82 -19.33 -2.20
N ALA A 145 6.28 -19.86 -1.07
CA ALA A 145 6.97 -19.07 -0.06
C ALA A 145 8.30 -18.46 -0.53
N LEU A 146 9.00 -19.11 -1.48
CA LEU A 146 10.26 -18.60 -2.02
C LEU A 146 10.07 -17.40 -2.95
N GLY A 147 8.91 -17.29 -3.60
CA GLY A 147 8.55 -16.15 -4.44
C GLY A 147 7.83 -15.02 -3.69
N SER A 148 7.34 -15.29 -2.48
CA SER A 148 6.52 -14.35 -1.73
C SER A 148 7.35 -13.34 -0.92
N THR A 149 6.91 -12.09 -0.89
CA THR A 149 7.63 -11.01 -0.19
C THR A 149 6.70 -10.16 0.66
N ALA A 150 7.26 -9.54 1.71
CA ALA A 150 6.58 -8.51 2.48
C ALA A 150 7.29 -7.17 2.28
N THR A 151 6.52 -6.10 2.12
CA THR A 151 7.04 -4.73 2.05
C THR A 151 6.36 -3.88 3.11
N VAL A 152 7.13 -3.25 3.99
CA VAL A 152 6.61 -2.47 5.12
C VAL A 152 7.07 -1.02 5.04
N ILE A 153 6.16 -0.07 5.24
CA ILE A 153 6.45 1.34 5.53
C ILE A 153 6.01 1.61 6.96
N THR A 154 6.93 2.07 7.80
CA THR A 154 6.67 2.44 9.20
C THR A 154 7.79 3.34 9.73
N SER A 155 7.59 3.93 10.92
CA SER A 155 8.61 4.65 11.67
C SER A 155 8.27 4.65 13.15
N SER A 156 9.25 4.98 14.01
CA SER A 156 9.03 5.12 15.45
C SER A 156 8.18 6.33 15.83
N ASN A 157 8.10 7.35 14.97
CA ASN A 157 7.25 8.52 15.14
C ASN A 157 6.34 8.69 13.91
N VAL A 158 5.03 8.81 14.14
CA VAL A 158 4.02 8.95 13.08
C VAL A 158 4.17 10.26 12.30
N MET A 159 4.81 11.27 12.88
CA MET A 159 5.10 12.54 12.20
C MET A 159 6.48 12.54 11.51
N ASP A 160 7.14 11.39 11.35
CA ASP A 160 8.40 11.33 10.62
C ASP A 160 8.21 11.58 9.12
N GLU A 161 9.16 12.32 8.56
CA GLU A 161 9.20 12.79 7.17
C GLU A 161 10.57 12.52 6.55
N ASN A 162 10.62 12.46 5.21
CA ASN A 162 11.87 12.49 4.47
C ASN A 162 12.33 13.93 4.23
N SER A 163 13.64 14.13 4.09
CA SER A 163 14.24 15.44 3.84
C SER A 163 15.50 15.31 2.98
N PHE A 164 16.08 16.41 2.51
CA PHE A 164 17.36 16.35 1.82
C PHE A 164 18.52 15.81 2.67
N SER A 165 18.48 16.02 4.00
CA SER A 165 19.50 15.49 4.92
C SER A 165 19.28 14.02 5.28
N ASN A 166 18.04 13.53 5.16
CA ASN A 166 17.69 12.14 5.37
C ASN A 166 16.58 11.71 4.38
N PRO A 167 16.93 11.46 3.10
CA PRO A 167 15.94 11.24 2.05
C PRO A 167 15.20 9.91 2.16
N ASN A 168 15.75 8.98 2.96
CA ASN A 168 15.25 7.61 3.11
C ASN A 168 14.83 7.30 4.56
N LYS A 169 14.40 8.29 5.34
CA LYS A 169 13.99 8.10 6.73
C LYS A 169 12.78 7.16 6.85
N VAL A 170 11.80 7.35 5.98
CA VAL A 170 10.54 6.59 5.90
C VAL A 170 10.36 6.15 4.46
N VAL A 171 10.74 4.90 4.18
CA VAL A 171 10.71 4.28 2.86
C VAL A 171 10.24 2.82 2.97
N PRO A 172 9.81 2.18 1.87
CA PRO A 172 9.42 0.79 1.89
C PRO A 172 10.62 -0.11 2.14
N VAL A 173 10.51 -0.99 3.13
CA VAL A 173 11.50 -2.04 3.42
C VAL A 173 10.93 -3.37 2.96
N LYS A 174 11.53 -3.95 1.92
CA LYS A 174 11.15 -5.25 1.35
C LYS A 174 11.95 -6.38 1.98
N SER A 175 11.29 -7.48 2.32
CA SER A 175 11.90 -8.68 2.89
C SER A 175 11.22 -9.95 2.33
N GLN A 176 11.90 -11.09 2.49
CA GLN A 176 11.33 -12.39 2.15
C GLN A 176 10.21 -12.75 3.13
N LEU A 177 9.07 -13.21 2.62
CA LEU A 177 7.98 -13.75 3.46
C LEU A 177 8.11 -15.27 3.56
N SER A 178 9.06 -15.73 4.37
CA SER A 178 9.46 -17.15 4.43
C SER A 178 8.35 -18.09 4.94
N ASN A 179 7.36 -17.56 5.66
CA ASN A 179 6.21 -18.31 6.15
C ASN A 179 4.95 -18.12 5.29
N ALA A 180 5.08 -17.56 4.08
CA ALA A 180 3.95 -17.39 3.19
C ALA A 180 3.29 -18.74 2.87
N ALA A 181 1.99 -18.79 3.07
CA ALA A 181 1.13 -19.95 2.85
C ALA A 181 -0.31 -19.46 2.67
N GLU A 182 -1.22 -20.36 2.28
CA GLU A 182 -2.66 -20.07 2.23
C GLU A 182 -3.19 -19.65 3.60
N GLN A 183 -2.59 -20.15 4.68
CA GLN A 183 -2.80 -19.66 6.03
C GLN A 183 -1.46 -19.33 6.68
N MET A 184 -1.26 -18.08 7.06
CA MET A 184 -0.01 -17.60 7.65
C MET A 184 -0.26 -16.63 8.80
N GLN A 185 0.65 -16.62 9.76
CA GLN A 185 0.65 -15.62 10.83
C GLN A 185 1.57 -14.46 10.47
N VAL A 186 1.11 -13.24 10.74
CA VAL A 186 1.91 -12.03 10.57
C VAL A 186 1.75 -11.13 11.79
N THR A 187 2.76 -10.30 12.05
CA THR A 187 2.67 -9.22 13.04
C THR A 187 2.87 -7.90 12.32
N LEU A 188 1.85 -7.06 12.37
CA LEU A 188 1.89 -5.70 11.84
C LEU A 188 2.51 -4.78 12.89
N ALA A 189 3.47 -3.95 12.48
CA ALA A 189 4.01 -2.92 13.36
C ALA A 189 2.94 -1.85 13.69
N PRO A 190 3.07 -1.11 14.80
CA PRO A 190 2.32 0.12 15.02
C PRO A 190 2.46 1.08 13.83
N HIS A 191 1.43 1.87 13.54
CA HIS A 191 1.46 2.91 12.50
C HIS A 191 2.19 2.45 11.23
N SER A 192 1.66 1.41 10.58
CA SER A 192 2.36 0.77 9.47
C SER A 192 1.45 0.50 8.29
N PHE A 193 2.08 0.52 7.11
CA PHE A 193 1.55 -0.06 5.89
C PHE A 193 2.33 -1.35 5.62
N SER A 194 1.64 -2.47 5.42
CA SER A 194 2.26 -3.73 5.01
C SER A 194 1.63 -4.25 3.72
N SER A 195 2.43 -4.49 2.68
CA SER A 195 2.06 -5.29 1.50
C SER A 195 2.62 -6.69 1.64
N PHE A 196 1.79 -7.70 1.44
CA PHE A 196 2.18 -9.10 1.31
C PHE A 196 1.92 -9.53 -0.13
N ASP A 197 3.00 -9.72 -0.87
CA ASP A 197 2.98 -10.12 -2.26
C ASP A 197 3.13 -11.64 -2.28
N LEU A 198 2.02 -12.35 -2.46
CA LEU A 198 1.98 -13.82 -2.47
C LEU A 198 2.17 -14.32 -3.89
N ALA A 199 3.32 -14.96 -4.13
CA ALA A 199 3.56 -15.67 -5.38
C ALA A 199 2.78 -16.98 -5.38
N LEU A 200 2.14 -17.30 -6.49
CA LEU A 200 1.50 -18.60 -6.71
C LEU A 200 2.46 -19.54 -7.42
N ALA A 201 2.42 -20.82 -7.08
CA ALA A 201 3.18 -21.84 -7.77
C ALA A 201 2.67 -21.95 -9.22
N GLN A 202 3.60 -22.02 -10.18
CA GLN A 202 3.24 -22.30 -11.57
C GLN A 202 2.42 -23.59 -11.62
N SER A 203 1.22 -23.52 -12.20
CA SER A 203 0.49 -24.73 -12.54
C SER A 203 1.39 -25.50 -13.51
N LYS A 204 1.88 -26.67 -13.11
CA LYS A 204 2.37 -27.64 -14.10
C LYS A 204 1.17 -27.94 -14.99
N LEU A 205 1.09 -27.29 -16.14
CA LEU A 205 0.49 -27.92 -17.31
C LEU A 205 1.30 -29.20 -17.46
N VAL A 206 0.69 -30.30 -17.01
CA VAL A 206 1.16 -31.64 -17.32
C VAL A 206 1.26 -31.66 -18.84
N ALA A 207 2.49 -31.64 -19.35
CA ALA A 207 2.78 -31.96 -20.72
C ALA A 207 2.45 -33.44 -20.91
N GLU A 208 1.17 -33.75 -21.07
CA GLU A 208 0.70 -34.94 -21.75
C GLU A 208 0.44 -34.53 -23.20
N MET A 209 1.50 -34.63 -24.00
CA MET A 209 1.44 -34.88 -25.44
C MET A 209 2.54 -35.88 -25.80
#